data_AF-A0A1W9TMW9-F1
#
_entry.id   AF-A0A1W9TMW9-F1
#
_cell.length_a   1.000
_cell.length_b   1.000
_cell.length_c   1.000
_cell.angle_alpha   90.00
_cell.angle_beta   90.00
_cell.angle_gamma   90.00
#
_symmetry.space_group_name_H-M   'P 1'
#
loop_
_entity.id
_entity.type
_entity.pdbx_description
1 polymer ?
#
loop_
_entity_poly.entity_id
_entity_poly.type
_entity_poly.pdbx_seq_one_letter_code
_entity_poly.pdbx_strand_id
1 'polypeptide(L)'
;MANPWHIGNTTVRTPYRLRDALIALVHSEYHGNLVGKDRESGFARLLHEKEILKADRIDQDYSQDFSDLGRKWRSALAQLGFVIQHLTRGHQKGIDPRYKDFIKEHPGFSGIPYEVTPSGINLINANTIPAQQECFLRVLVAYRIPSVFETRYKLEQFSPLRHILEILINLENKKVEPVIRFWEMAGLQLTSPENGYENITDDILKYREEREKSDNKKRLDHEMRLKVTSGDKKRARTLIDYADLNIRYLKATGLFQSSGRGITIFPEKRGVG
;
A
#
# COMPACT_ATOMS: atom_id res chain seq x y z
N MET A 1 5.60 -19.31 8.81
CA MET A 1 4.34 -18.53 8.85
C MET A 1 4.46 -17.38 7.86
N ALA A 2 3.49 -17.23 6.96
CA ALA A 2 3.49 -16.17 5.94
C ALA A 2 3.46 -14.78 6.57
N ASN A 3 4.09 -13.80 5.91
CA ASN A 3 4.00 -12.40 6.31
C ASN A 3 2.74 -11.79 5.68
N PRO A 4 1.85 -11.15 6.47
CA PRO A 4 0.65 -10.58 5.92
C PRO A 4 1.00 -9.48 4.92
N TRP A 5 0.41 -9.55 3.74
CA TRP A 5 0.64 -8.57 2.70
C TRP A 5 -0.11 -7.27 2.96
N HIS A 6 0.47 -6.18 2.50
CA HIS A 6 -0.18 -4.88 2.51
C HIS A 6 0.31 -4.03 1.35
N ILE A 7 -0.52 -3.08 0.91
CA ILE A 7 -0.21 -2.16 -0.17
C ILE A 7 0.52 -0.94 0.42
N GLY A 8 1.65 -0.56 -0.17
CA GLY A 8 2.45 0.58 0.30
C GLY A 8 3.05 0.34 1.68
N ASN A 9 2.86 1.27 2.62
CA ASN A 9 3.29 1.08 4.02
C ASN A 9 2.33 1.70 5.04
N THR A 10 2.48 1.30 6.30
CA THR A 10 1.61 1.71 7.40
C THR A 10 1.80 3.14 7.88
N THR A 11 2.83 3.85 7.43
CA THR A 11 3.05 5.24 7.83
C THR A 11 2.10 6.17 7.08
N VAL A 12 1.91 5.94 5.79
CA VAL A 12 1.05 6.76 4.94
C VAL A 12 -0.22 5.99 4.61
N ARG A 13 -1.15 5.94 5.58
CA ARG A 13 -2.43 5.22 5.43
C ARG A 13 -3.42 5.93 4.50
N THR A 14 -3.31 7.24 4.35
CA THR A 14 -4.18 8.05 3.48
C THR A 14 -3.46 8.28 2.15
N PRO A 15 -3.85 7.60 1.05
CA PRO A 15 -3.09 7.61 -0.20
C PRO A 15 -2.96 9.00 -0.81
N TYR A 16 -4.03 9.81 -0.75
CA TYR A 16 -4.05 11.13 -1.39
C TYR A 16 -2.99 12.11 -0.85
N ARG A 17 -2.49 11.91 0.38
CA ARG A 17 -1.35 12.70 0.93
C ARG A 17 -0.04 12.48 0.17
N LEU A 18 0.07 11.39 -0.59
CA LEU A 18 1.25 11.13 -1.42
C LEU A 18 1.39 12.18 -2.52
N ARG A 19 0.27 12.68 -3.07
CA ARG A 19 0.31 13.76 -4.06
C ARG A 19 0.93 15.02 -3.47
N ASP A 20 0.47 15.43 -2.29
CA ASP A 20 0.98 16.65 -1.65
C ASP A 20 2.45 16.48 -1.25
N ALA A 21 2.84 15.28 -0.80
CA ALA A 21 4.24 14.97 -0.52
C ALA A 21 5.13 15.01 -1.78
N LEU A 22 4.62 14.57 -2.93
CA LEU A 22 5.33 14.68 -4.22
C LEU A 22 5.48 16.14 -4.66
N ILE A 23 4.44 16.96 -4.49
CA ILE A 23 4.48 18.40 -4.76
C ILE A 23 5.52 19.07 -3.86
N ALA A 24 5.54 18.75 -2.56
CA ALA A 24 6.55 19.28 -1.65
C ALA A 24 7.97 18.82 -2.04
N LEU A 25 8.12 17.55 -2.41
CA LEU A 25 9.42 16.97 -2.80
C LEU A 25 9.99 17.67 -4.04
N VAL A 26 9.23 17.77 -5.13
CA VAL A 26 9.73 18.29 -6.42
C VAL A 26 10.14 19.77 -6.37
N HIS A 27 9.59 20.54 -5.41
CA HIS A 27 9.94 21.94 -5.18
C HIS A 27 10.95 22.13 -4.04
N SER A 28 11.71 21.09 -3.68
CA SER A 28 12.67 21.12 -2.58
C SER A 28 14.05 20.63 -3.02
N GLU A 29 15.07 20.97 -2.24
CA GLU A 29 16.45 20.47 -2.41
C GLU A 29 16.60 18.95 -2.22
N TYR A 30 15.54 18.26 -1.77
CA TYR A 30 15.54 16.83 -1.52
C TYR A 30 15.21 15.99 -2.77
N HIS A 31 14.63 16.58 -3.83
CA HIS A 31 14.30 15.85 -5.06
C HIS A 31 15.55 15.23 -5.70
N GLY A 32 15.54 13.92 -5.94
CA GLY A 32 16.73 13.20 -6.44
C GLY A 32 17.87 13.05 -5.42
N ASN A 33 17.66 13.48 -4.17
CA ASN A 33 18.72 13.63 -3.18
C ASN A 33 18.27 13.29 -1.74
N LEU A 34 17.31 12.36 -1.60
CA LEU A 34 16.65 12.07 -0.32
C LEU A 34 17.45 11.15 0.64
N VAL A 35 18.61 10.62 0.25
CA VAL A 35 19.37 9.66 1.07
C VAL A 35 20.32 10.37 2.01
N GLY A 36 20.26 10.00 3.29
CA GLY A 36 21.14 10.48 4.35
C GLY A 36 20.34 11.06 5.51
N LYS A 37 20.86 10.91 6.73
CA LYS A 37 20.16 11.29 7.97
C LYS A 37 19.65 12.74 7.95
N ASP A 38 20.48 13.66 7.49
CA ASP A 38 20.13 15.10 7.45
C ASP A 38 19.04 15.37 6.41
N ARG A 39 19.14 14.77 5.21
CA ARG A 39 18.15 14.93 4.13
C ARG A 39 16.82 14.27 4.47
N GLU A 40 16.84 13.09 5.08
CA GLU A 40 15.62 12.41 5.54
C GLU A 40 14.96 13.19 6.68
N SER A 41 15.74 13.77 7.61
CA SER A 41 15.19 14.65 8.66
C SER A 41 14.63 15.95 8.09
N GLY A 42 15.35 16.57 7.15
CA GLY A 42 14.93 17.77 6.45
C GLY A 42 13.64 17.58 5.65
N PHE A 43 13.51 16.45 4.95
CA PHE A 43 12.27 16.09 4.26
C PHE A 43 11.12 15.88 5.24
N ALA A 44 11.34 15.23 6.39
CA ALA A 44 10.31 15.08 7.41
C ALA A 44 9.82 16.43 7.96
N ARG A 45 10.73 17.38 8.19
CA ARG A 45 10.41 18.75 8.61
C ARG A 45 9.62 19.50 7.54
N LEU A 46 10.06 19.44 6.27
CA LEU A 46 9.33 20.02 5.15
C LEU A 46 7.89 19.50 5.06
N LEU A 47 7.69 18.18 5.15
CA LEU A 47 6.35 17.60 5.15
C LEU A 47 5.51 18.06 6.34
N HIS A 48 6.14 18.30 7.49
CA HIS A 48 5.47 18.79 8.67
C HIS A 48 5.05 20.25 8.56
N GLU A 49 5.95 21.12 8.10
CA GLU A 49 5.68 22.53 7.82
C GLU A 49 4.57 22.73 6.78
N LYS A 50 4.46 21.80 5.82
CA LYS A 50 3.39 21.80 4.82
C LYS A 50 2.08 21.15 5.31
N GLU A 51 2.01 20.77 6.59
CA GLU A 51 0.88 20.06 7.21
C GLU A 51 0.56 18.69 6.57
N ILE A 52 1.45 18.20 5.72
CA ILE A 52 1.35 16.89 5.07
C ILE A 52 1.66 15.79 6.08
N LEU A 53 2.47 16.05 7.10
CA LEU A 53 2.87 15.15 8.20
C LEU A 53 2.65 15.82 9.56
N LYS A 54 1.78 15.27 10.41
CA LYS A 54 1.73 15.69 11.81
C LYS A 54 2.78 14.91 12.62
N ALA A 55 3.79 15.61 13.12
CA ALA A 55 4.86 15.04 13.91
C ALA A 55 5.24 16.00 15.06
N ASP A 56 4.43 16.04 16.11
CA ASP A 56 4.54 16.97 17.26
C ASP A 56 5.94 16.98 17.92
N ARG A 57 6.72 15.91 17.78
CA ARG A 57 8.13 15.87 18.24
C ARG A 57 9.05 16.87 17.51
N ILE A 58 8.66 17.33 16.32
CA ILE A 58 9.37 18.36 15.56
C ILE A 58 9.16 19.72 16.21
N ASP A 59 7.94 20.04 16.65
CA ASP A 59 7.63 21.27 17.37
C ASP A 59 8.33 21.33 18.74
N GLN A 60 8.46 20.19 19.40
CA GLN A 60 9.08 20.09 20.73
C GLN A 60 10.59 20.33 20.70
N ASP A 61 11.28 19.80 19.68
CA ASP A 61 12.73 19.94 19.55
C ASP A 61 13.15 19.73 18.09
N TYR A 62 13.20 20.84 17.34
CA TYR A 62 13.55 20.84 15.93
C TYR A 62 14.95 20.25 15.65
N SER A 63 15.85 20.21 16.63
CA SER A 63 17.23 19.72 16.48
C SER A 63 17.35 18.19 16.44
N GLN A 64 16.29 17.46 16.83
CA GLN A 64 16.31 15.99 16.87
C GLN A 64 16.42 15.34 15.48
N ASP A 65 16.80 14.06 15.51
CA ASP A 65 16.82 13.20 14.34
C ASP A 65 15.41 12.76 13.96
N PHE A 66 15.00 13.09 12.73
CA PHE A 66 13.71 12.73 12.17
C PHE A 66 13.82 11.82 10.94
N SER A 67 15.01 11.26 10.71
CA SER A 67 15.30 10.41 9.55
C SER A 67 14.37 9.19 9.45
N ASP A 68 13.87 8.67 10.58
CA ASP A 68 12.92 7.56 10.54
C ASP A 68 11.59 7.94 9.88
N LEU A 69 11.10 9.18 10.05
CA LEU A 69 9.91 9.69 9.38
C LEU A 69 10.17 9.91 7.90
N GLY A 70 11.29 10.58 7.56
CA GLY A 70 11.69 10.81 6.18
C GLY A 70 11.84 9.50 5.40
N ARG A 71 12.51 8.51 5.99
CA ARG A 71 12.66 7.17 5.41
C ARG A 71 11.32 6.47 5.16
N LYS A 72 10.36 6.59 6.08
CA LYS A 72 9.02 6.00 5.93
C LYS A 72 8.24 6.64 4.78
N TRP A 73 8.29 7.97 4.65
CA TRP A 73 7.65 8.68 3.55
C TRP A 73 8.33 8.41 2.21
N ARG A 74 9.66 8.44 2.18
CA ARG A 74 10.47 8.03 1.04
C ARG A 74 10.10 6.62 0.57
N SER A 75 9.98 5.67 1.51
CA SER A 75 9.52 4.30 1.21
C SER A 75 8.10 4.27 0.64
N ALA A 76 7.18 5.08 1.15
CA ALA A 76 5.79 5.10 0.68
C ALA A 76 5.70 5.54 -0.79
N LEU A 77 6.46 6.58 -1.15
CA LEU A 77 6.56 7.08 -2.52
C LEU A 77 7.22 6.06 -3.45
N ALA A 78 8.30 5.44 -2.98
CA ALA A 78 9.12 4.52 -3.78
C ALA A 78 8.42 3.17 -4.04
N GLN A 79 7.75 2.59 -3.04
CA GLN A 79 7.05 1.30 -3.18
C GLN A 79 5.94 1.32 -4.23
N LEU A 80 5.32 2.47 -4.47
CA LEU A 80 4.28 2.65 -5.49
C LEU A 80 4.83 3.19 -6.82
N GLY A 81 6.15 3.31 -6.94
CA GLY A 81 6.82 3.74 -8.16
C GLY A 81 6.64 5.22 -8.50
N PHE A 82 6.25 6.07 -7.54
CA PHE A 82 6.12 7.52 -7.78
C PHE A 82 7.48 8.24 -7.75
N VAL A 83 8.48 7.65 -7.11
CA VAL A 83 9.88 8.10 -7.18
C VAL A 83 10.78 6.90 -7.49
N ILE A 84 11.93 7.14 -8.11
CA ILE A 84 12.92 6.12 -8.42
C ILE A 84 13.45 5.53 -7.12
N GLN A 85 13.30 4.22 -6.93
CA GLN A 85 13.77 3.58 -5.71
C GLN A 85 15.27 3.26 -5.79
N HIS A 86 15.96 3.26 -4.66
CA HIS A 86 17.29 2.65 -4.57
C HIS A 86 17.17 1.14 -4.32
N LEU A 87 17.76 0.31 -5.18
CA LEU A 87 17.59 -1.15 -5.17
C LEU A 87 18.69 -1.89 -4.38
N THR A 88 19.90 -1.38 -4.43
CA THR A 88 21.10 -2.02 -3.88
C THR A 88 21.31 -1.55 -2.45
N ARG A 89 21.32 -2.48 -1.49
CA ARG A 89 21.55 -2.14 -0.07
C ARG A 89 22.98 -1.63 0.11
N GLY A 90 23.13 -0.50 0.80
CA GLY A 90 24.45 0.09 1.11
C GLY A 90 25.02 0.99 0.01
N HIS A 91 24.50 0.89 -1.21
CA HIS A 91 24.74 1.92 -2.23
C HIS A 91 23.77 3.08 -1.94
N GLN A 92 24.30 4.27 -1.74
CA GLN A 92 23.54 5.44 -1.26
C GLN A 92 23.84 6.71 -2.06
N LYS A 93 24.71 6.61 -3.06
CA LYS A 93 25.18 7.73 -3.88
C LYS A 93 25.26 7.32 -5.35
N GLY A 94 24.82 8.22 -6.22
CA GLY A 94 24.82 7.98 -7.66
C GLY A 94 23.74 7.01 -8.12
N ILE A 95 23.74 6.74 -9.42
CA ILE A 95 22.80 5.82 -10.06
C ILE A 95 23.03 4.40 -9.53
N ASP A 96 21.94 3.69 -9.23
CA ASP A 96 22.02 2.30 -8.79
C ASP A 96 22.58 1.42 -9.92
N PRO A 97 23.57 0.54 -9.66
CA PRO A 97 24.11 -0.35 -10.68
C PRO A 97 23.05 -1.19 -11.39
N ARG A 98 21.94 -1.50 -10.71
CA ARG A 98 20.82 -2.27 -11.27
C ARG A 98 20.00 -1.51 -12.31
N TYR A 99 20.18 -0.19 -12.44
CA TYR A 99 19.53 0.61 -13.49
C TYR A 99 20.39 0.80 -14.73
N LYS A 100 21.66 0.38 -14.74
CA LYS A 100 22.60 0.68 -15.84
C LYS A 100 22.07 0.28 -17.23
N ASP A 101 21.53 -0.92 -17.36
CA ASP A 101 21.01 -1.39 -18.65
C ASP A 101 19.62 -0.83 -18.95
N PHE A 102 18.78 -0.68 -17.92
CA PHE A 102 17.46 -0.07 -18.05
C PHE A 102 17.54 1.37 -18.59
N ILE A 103 18.51 2.18 -18.12
CA ILE A 103 18.73 3.55 -18.58
C ILE A 103 19.12 3.59 -20.07
N LYS A 104 19.92 2.62 -20.54
CA LYS A 104 20.30 2.56 -21.97
C LYS A 104 19.10 2.29 -22.87
N GLU A 105 18.20 1.42 -22.41
CA GLU A 105 16.95 1.09 -23.14
C GLU A 105 15.88 2.17 -22.98
N HIS A 106 15.96 2.99 -21.92
CA HIS A 106 14.97 4.01 -21.57
C HIS A 106 15.66 5.35 -21.28
N PRO A 107 16.10 6.10 -22.31
CA PRO A 107 16.87 7.33 -22.12
C PRO A 107 16.12 8.44 -21.35
N GLY A 108 14.79 8.35 -21.25
CA GLY A 108 13.97 9.23 -20.40
C GLY A 108 13.95 8.87 -18.92
N PHE A 109 14.62 7.78 -18.50
CA PHE A 109 14.76 7.37 -17.12
C PHE A 109 16.16 7.75 -16.61
N SER A 110 16.25 8.73 -15.71
CA SER A 110 17.55 9.22 -15.22
C SER A 110 18.31 8.21 -14.34
N GLY A 111 17.58 7.32 -13.67
CA GLY A 111 18.13 6.45 -12.62
C GLY A 111 18.58 7.18 -11.36
N ILE A 112 18.32 8.48 -11.24
CA ILE A 112 18.67 9.29 -10.07
C ILE A 112 17.79 8.84 -8.90
N PRO A 113 18.38 8.39 -7.78
CA PRO A 113 17.60 7.89 -6.65
C PRO A 113 16.63 8.94 -6.11
N TYR A 114 15.36 8.55 -5.97
CA TYR A 114 14.26 9.35 -5.46
C TYR A 114 13.91 10.59 -6.28
N GLU A 115 14.32 10.60 -7.55
CA GLU A 115 13.71 11.49 -8.52
C GLU A 115 12.26 11.04 -8.79
N VAL A 116 11.33 11.99 -8.87
CA VAL A 116 9.93 11.74 -9.27
C VAL A 116 9.89 11.08 -10.65
N THR A 117 9.15 9.98 -10.77
CA THR A 117 8.95 9.24 -12.04
C THR A 117 7.85 9.90 -12.89
N PRO A 118 7.67 9.50 -14.16
CA PRO A 118 6.50 9.92 -14.93
C PRO A 118 5.16 9.64 -14.23
N SER A 119 5.03 8.50 -13.53
CA SER A 119 3.85 8.19 -12.71
C SER A 119 3.67 9.18 -11.55
N GLY A 120 4.77 9.61 -10.92
CA GLY A 120 4.73 10.63 -9.88
C GLY A 120 4.34 12.01 -10.41
N ILE A 121 4.84 12.40 -11.59
CA ILE A 121 4.46 13.64 -12.27
C ILE A 121 2.98 13.62 -12.66
N ASN A 122 2.48 12.50 -13.16
CA ASN A 122 1.05 12.34 -13.45
C ASN A 122 0.19 12.55 -12.19
N LEU A 123 0.60 11.98 -11.05
CA LEU A 123 -0.11 12.17 -9.79
C LEU A 123 -0.05 13.63 -9.30
N ILE A 124 1.09 14.31 -9.44
CA ILE A 124 1.23 15.75 -9.14
C ILE A 124 0.19 16.56 -9.95
N ASN A 125 0.11 16.30 -11.26
CA ASN A 125 -0.76 17.03 -12.19
C ASN A 125 -2.25 16.64 -12.07
N ALA A 126 -2.58 15.58 -11.33
CA ALA A 126 -3.94 15.11 -11.13
C ALA A 126 -4.73 16.01 -10.15
N ASN A 127 -5.33 17.07 -10.68
CA ASN A 127 -6.04 18.09 -9.89
C ASN A 127 -7.49 17.72 -9.53
N THR A 128 -7.98 16.56 -9.95
CA THR A 128 -9.33 16.07 -9.62
C THR A 128 -9.26 14.68 -8.98
N ILE A 129 -10.27 14.33 -8.17
CA ILE A 129 -10.34 13.00 -7.55
C ILE A 129 -10.33 11.87 -8.59
N PRO A 130 -11.11 11.91 -9.70
CA PRO A 130 -11.02 10.88 -10.73
C PRO A 130 -9.63 10.76 -11.36
N ALA A 131 -8.94 11.88 -11.63
CA ALA A 131 -7.58 11.84 -12.17
C ALA A 131 -6.58 11.22 -11.17
N GLN A 132 -6.72 11.51 -9.87
CA GLN A 132 -5.89 10.88 -8.84
C GLN A 132 -6.19 9.38 -8.74
N GLN A 133 -7.46 9.01 -8.81
CA GLN A 133 -7.90 7.62 -8.78
C GLN A 133 -7.30 6.80 -9.93
N GLU A 134 -7.27 7.41 -11.12
CA GLU A 134 -6.63 6.86 -12.30
C GLU A 134 -5.14 6.58 -12.07
N CYS A 135 -4.42 7.56 -11.50
CA CYS A 135 -3.00 7.40 -11.18
C CYS A 135 -2.76 6.24 -10.20
N PHE A 136 -3.58 6.14 -9.14
CA PHE A 136 -3.52 5.03 -8.19
C PHE A 136 -3.87 3.69 -8.84
N LEU A 137 -4.86 3.66 -9.74
CA LEU A 137 -5.22 2.46 -10.47
C LEU A 137 -4.04 1.95 -11.31
N ARG A 138 -3.40 2.81 -12.10
CA ARG A 138 -2.24 2.42 -12.94
C ARG A 138 -1.12 1.80 -12.11
N VAL A 139 -0.75 2.44 -10.99
CA VAL A 139 0.33 1.90 -10.15
C VAL A 139 -0.07 0.59 -9.48
N LEU A 140 -1.32 0.43 -9.02
CA LEU A 140 -1.76 -0.81 -8.38
C LEU A 140 -2.00 -1.96 -9.38
N VAL A 141 -2.30 -1.66 -10.63
CA VAL A 141 -2.32 -2.65 -11.72
C VAL A 141 -0.92 -3.21 -11.99
N ALA A 142 0.12 -2.38 -11.91
CA ALA A 142 1.52 -2.80 -12.06
C ALA A 142 2.11 -3.40 -10.77
N TYR A 143 1.54 -3.08 -9.61
CA TYR A 143 2.05 -3.50 -8.32
C TYR A 143 2.00 -5.03 -8.12
N ARG A 144 3.13 -5.61 -7.74
CA ARG A 144 3.31 -7.05 -7.51
C ARG A 144 4.12 -7.29 -6.25
N ILE A 145 3.81 -8.36 -5.53
CA ILE A 145 4.57 -8.80 -4.35
C ILE A 145 4.80 -10.33 -4.40
N PRO A 146 5.96 -10.84 -3.96
CA PRO A 146 7.20 -10.10 -3.72
C PRO A 146 7.67 -9.37 -4.98
N SER A 147 8.44 -8.30 -4.78
CA SER A 147 9.12 -7.57 -5.85
C SER A 147 10.59 -7.40 -5.52
N VAL A 148 11.34 -6.83 -6.46
CA VAL A 148 12.73 -6.42 -6.23
C VAL A 148 12.89 -5.43 -5.06
N PHE A 149 11.79 -4.76 -4.67
CA PHE A 149 11.72 -3.82 -3.55
C PHE A 149 11.16 -4.47 -2.27
N GLU A 150 10.30 -5.47 -2.40
CA GLU A 150 9.52 -6.06 -1.30
C GLU A 150 9.78 -7.56 -1.17
N THR A 151 11.03 -7.89 -0.83
CA THR A 151 11.53 -9.26 -0.71
C THR A 151 11.12 -9.98 0.59
N ARG A 152 10.40 -9.30 1.50
CA ARG A 152 9.93 -9.87 2.78
C ARG A 152 8.84 -10.93 2.62
N TYR A 153 8.18 -10.98 1.46
CA TYR A 153 7.09 -11.90 1.17
C TYR A 153 7.64 -13.22 0.65
N LYS A 154 7.29 -14.32 1.32
CA LYS A 154 7.71 -15.69 0.99
C LYS A 154 6.53 -16.44 0.37
N LEU A 155 6.13 -16.01 -0.83
CA LEU A 155 4.98 -16.49 -1.60
C LEU A 155 5.25 -16.24 -3.09
N GLU A 156 4.51 -16.91 -3.97
CA GLU A 156 4.59 -16.65 -5.41
C GLU A 156 4.17 -15.22 -5.77
N GLN A 157 4.83 -14.63 -6.77
CA GLN A 157 4.55 -13.25 -7.15
C GLN A 157 3.13 -13.08 -7.66
N PHE A 158 2.37 -12.17 -7.05
CA PHE A 158 0.99 -11.87 -7.44
C PHE A 158 0.65 -10.38 -7.31
N SER A 159 -0.51 -9.99 -7.84
CA SER A 159 -1.09 -8.65 -7.69
C SER A 159 -2.11 -8.63 -6.54
N PRO A 160 -1.88 -7.86 -5.47
CA PRO A 160 -2.88 -7.66 -4.43
C PRO A 160 -4.20 -7.08 -4.96
N LEU A 161 -4.13 -6.18 -5.96
CA LEU A 161 -5.32 -5.63 -6.60
C LEU A 161 -6.13 -6.74 -7.29
N ARG A 162 -5.47 -7.53 -8.14
CA ARG A 162 -6.13 -8.64 -8.84
C ARG A 162 -6.67 -9.68 -7.86
N HIS A 163 -5.91 -10.04 -6.84
CA HIS A 163 -6.31 -11.00 -5.81
C HIS A 163 -7.66 -10.63 -5.19
N ILE A 164 -7.83 -9.37 -4.81
CA ILE A 164 -9.07 -8.87 -4.23
C ILE A 164 -10.22 -8.84 -5.26
N LEU A 165 -9.94 -8.48 -6.52
CA LEU A 165 -10.96 -8.52 -7.58
C LEU A 165 -11.46 -9.95 -7.83
N GLU A 166 -10.56 -10.92 -7.96
CA GLU A 166 -10.88 -12.32 -8.21
C GLU A 166 -11.71 -12.91 -7.06
N ILE A 167 -11.40 -12.56 -5.80
CA ILE A 167 -12.22 -12.97 -4.64
C ILE A 167 -13.64 -12.41 -4.73
N LEU A 168 -13.80 -11.11 -5.06
CA LEU A 168 -15.12 -10.50 -5.19
C LEU A 168 -15.93 -11.10 -6.35
N ILE A 169 -15.28 -11.38 -7.48
CA ILE A 169 -15.88 -12.05 -8.63
C ILE A 169 -16.30 -13.48 -8.27
N ASN A 170 -15.48 -14.22 -7.53
CA ASN A 170 -15.83 -15.58 -7.08
C ASN A 170 -17.03 -15.57 -6.11
N LEU A 171 -17.12 -14.58 -5.21
CA LEU A 171 -18.31 -14.37 -4.38
C LEU A 171 -19.55 -14.09 -5.26
N GLU A 172 -19.44 -13.23 -6.26
CA GLU A 172 -20.54 -12.94 -7.19
C GLU A 172 -20.98 -14.18 -7.98
N ASN A 173 -20.03 -14.98 -8.48
CA ASN A 173 -20.30 -16.24 -9.20
C ASN A 173 -21.00 -17.28 -8.32
N LYS A 174 -20.69 -17.29 -7.01
CA LYS A 174 -21.40 -18.10 -6.00
C LYS A 174 -22.78 -17.51 -5.63
N LYS A 175 -23.24 -16.45 -6.31
CA LYS A 175 -24.51 -15.76 -6.08
C LYS A 175 -24.67 -15.22 -4.65
N VAL A 176 -23.55 -14.88 -4.01
CA VAL A 176 -23.52 -14.25 -2.69
C VAL A 176 -23.09 -12.79 -2.83
N GLU A 177 -23.38 -11.98 -1.81
CA GLU A 177 -23.04 -10.55 -1.82
C GLU A 177 -21.52 -10.36 -2.01
N PRO A 178 -21.07 -9.71 -3.11
CA PRO A 178 -19.66 -9.57 -3.46
C PRO A 178 -19.08 -8.37 -2.70
N VAL A 179 -18.94 -8.53 -1.39
CA VAL A 179 -18.33 -7.54 -0.50
C VAL A 179 -17.23 -8.24 0.27
N ILE A 180 -16.13 -7.53 0.55
CA ILE A 180 -15.14 -7.95 1.54
C ILE A 180 -15.30 -7.05 2.76
N ARG A 181 -15.63 -7.63 3.91
CA ARG A 181 -15.77 -6.93 5.18
C ARG A 181 -14.41 -6.65 5.80
N PHE A 182 -14.31 -5.61 6.62
CA PHE A 182 -13.06 -5.19 7.27
C PHE A 182 -12.37 -6.33 8.03
N TRP A 183 -13.13 -7.13 8.77
CA TRP A 183 -12.62 -8.27 9.52
C TRP A 183 -12.20 -9.45 8.63
N GLU A 184 -12.78 -9.59 7.43
CA GLU A 184 -12.38 -10.59 6.44
C GLU A 184 -11.03 -10.20 5.82
N MET A 185 -10.84 -8.91 5.50
CA MET A 185 -9.57 -8.38 4.98
C MET A 185 -8.37 -8.73 5.88
N ALA A 186 -8.55 -8.72 7.21
CA ALA A 186 -7.50 -9.10 8.15
C ALA A 186 -7.01 -10.55 7.96
N GLY A 187 -7.89 -11.47 7.55
CA GLY A 187 -7.52 -12.85 7.20
C GLY A 187 -6.98 -12.97 5.77
N LEU A 188 -7.59 -12.26 4.81
CA LEU A 188 -7.22 -12.31 3.39
C LEU A 188 -5.78 -11.86 3.13
N GLN A 189 -5.22 -11.04 4.00
CA GLN A 189 -3.81 -10.63 3.96
C GLN A 189 -2.80 -11.77 4.13
N LEU A 190 -3.26 -12.94 4.57
CA LEU A 190 -2.44 -14.14 4.69
C LEU A 190 -2.67 -15.12 3.53
N THR A 191 -3.46 -14.73 2.54
CA THR A 191 -3.78 -15.53 1.35
C THR A 191 -3.06 -15.01 0.09
N SER A 192 -2.80 -15.91 -0.84
CA SER A 192 -2.30 -15.67 -2.20
C SER A 192 -3.15 -16.48 -3.20
N PRO A 193 -2.97 -16.31 -4.51
CA PRO A 193 -3.64 -17.16 -5.51
C PRO A 193 -3.39 -18.67 -5.32
N GLU A 194 -2.27 -19.06 -4.70
CA GLU A 194 -1.92 -20.46 -4.41
C GLU A 194 -2.91 -21.14 -3.46
N ASN A 195 -3.64 -20.35 -2.63
CA ASN A 195 -4.69 -20.92 -1.78
C ASN A 195 -5.91 -21.38 -2.58
N GLY A 196 -6.08 -20.91 -3.83
CA GLY A 196 -7.25 -21.17 -4.67
C GLY A 196 -8.44 -20.27 -4.31
N TYR A 197 -9.03 -19.60 -5.30
CA TYR A 197 -10.11 -18.64 -5.06
C TYR A 197 -11.38 -19.30 -4.51
N GLU A 198 -11.70 -20.52 -4.93
CA GLU A 198 -12.82 -21.28 -4.35
C GLU A 198 -12.65 -21.48 -2.84
N ASN A 199 -11.51 -22.05 -2.42
CA ASN A 199 -11.18 -22.27 -1.00
C ASN A 199 -11.22 -20.96 -0.20
N ILE A 200 -10.62 -19.88 -0.73
CA ILE A 200 -10.63 -18.57 -0.06
C ILE A 200 -12.08 -18.10 0.15
N THR A 201 -12.92 -18.20 -0.88
CA THR A 201 -14.32 -17.76 -0.75
C THR A 201 -15.14 -18.66 0.15
N ASP A 202 -14.89 -19.97 0.18
CA ASP A 202 -15.56 -20.89 1.09
C ASP A 202 -15.17 -20.60 2.55
N ASP A 203 -13.90 -20.28 2.81
CA ASP A 203 -13.44 -19.84 4.14
C ASP A 203 -14.11 -18.52 4.57
N ILE A 204 -14.29 -17.57 3.65
CA ILE A 204 -15.03 -16.32 3.92
C ILE A 204 -16.49 -16.65 4.29
N LEU A 205 -17.17 -17.49 3.51
CA LEU A 205 -18.57 -17.83 3.73
C LEU A 205 -18.77 -18.57 5.04
N LYS A 206 -17.92 -19.56 5.32
CA LYS A 206 -17.90 -20.25 6.61
C LYS A 206 -17.72 -19.27 7.77
N TYR A 207 -16.76 -18.35 7.66
CA TYR A 207 -16.53 -17.34 8.69
C TYR A 207 -17.74 -16.40 8.88
N ARG A 208 -18.46 -16.05 7.81
CA ARG A 208 -19.71 -15.26 7.90
C ARG A 208 -20.77 -16.00 8.70
N GLU A 209 -20.99 -17.28 8.43
CA GLU A 209 -21.96 -18.10 9.17
C GLU A 209 -21.60 -18.22 10.66
N GLU A 210 -20.33 -18.53 10.96
CA GLU A 210 -19.83 -18.60 12.34
C GLU A 210 -20.03 -17.26 13.07
N ARG A 211 -19.76 -16.15 12.37
CA ARG A 211 -19.90 -14.81 12.93
C ARG A 211 -21.36 -14.39 13.12
N GLU A 212 -22.27 -14.84 12.27
CA GLU A 212 -23.71 -14.58 12.40
C GLU A 212 -24.28 -15.29 13.63
N LYS A 213 -23.89 -16.56 13.84
CA LYS A 213 -24.29 -17.39 14.99
C LYS A 213 -23.64 -16.97 16.32
N SER A 214 -22.62 -16.10 16.28
CA SER A 214 -21.87 -15.71 17.47
C SER A 214 -22.53 -14.59 18.26
N ASP A 215 -22.79 -14.84 19.55
CA ASP A 215 -23.24 -13.82 20.51
C ASP A 215 -22.23 -12.68 20.68
N ASN A 216 -20.93 -12.97 20.50
CA ASN A 216 -19.86 -12.00 20.65
C ASN A 216 -18.93 -11.96 19.43
N LYS A 217 -19.41 -11.26 18.40
CA LYS A 217 -18.71 -11.03 17.13
C LYS A 217 -17.30 -10.43 17.30
N LYS A 218 -17.11 -9.52 18.27
CA LYS A 218 -15.80 -8.91 18.53
C LYS A 218 -14.79 -9.93 19.06
N ARG A 219 -15.23 -10.82 19.95
CA ARG A 219 -14.39 -11.91 20.49
C ARG A 219 -14.04 -12.89 19.38
N LEU A 220 -15.01 -13.32 18.58
CA LEU A 220 -14.79 -14.20 17.43
C LEU A 220 -13.78 -13.58 16.43
N ASP A 221 -13.96 -12.30 16.06
CA ASP A 221 -13.02 -11.60 15.17
C ASP A 221 -11.60 -11.58 15.75
N HIS A 222 -11.46 -11.40 17.07
CA HIS A 222 -10.16 -11.41 17.75
C HIS A 222 -9.52 -12.81 17.82
N GLU A 223 -10.31 -13.84 18.12
CA GLU A 223 -9.86 -15.23 18.15
C GLU A 223 -9.41 -15.72 16.78
N MET A 224 -10.12 -15.36 15.70
CA MET A 224 -9.69 -15.63 14.33
C MET A 224 -8.30 -15.05 14.07
N ARG A 225 -8.09 -13.76 14.39
CA ARG A 225 -6.78 -13.11 14.19
C ARG A 225 -5.67 -13.78 15.00
N LEU A 226 -5.94 -14.17 16.25
CA LEU A 226 -4.96 -14.91 17.05
C LEU A 226 -4.66 -16.29 16.46
N LYS A 227 -5.68 -17.01 15.98
CA LYS A 227 -5.51 -18.32 15.37
C LYS A 227 -4.59 -18.25 14.15
N VAL A 228 -4.84 -17.30 13.24
CA VAL A 228 -4.04 -17.16 12.02
C VAL A 228 -2.62 -16.61 12.27
N THR A 229 -2.36 -16.04 13.45
CA THR A 229 -1.01 -15.61 13.89
C THR A 229 -0.37 -16.53 14.93
N SER A 230 -0.89 -17.74 15.12
CA SER A 230 -0.46 -18.71 16.15
C SER A 230 -0.30 -18.09 17.54
N GLY A 231 -1.26 -17.27 17.94
CA GLY A 231 -1.33 -16.64 19.27
C GLY A 231 -0.52 -15.36 19.42
N ASP A 232 0.21 -14.92 18.39
CA ASP A 232 0.97 -13.67 18.44
C ASP A 232 0.03 -12.45 18.44
N LYS A 233 -0.15 -11.85 19.61
CA LYS A 233 -1.01 -10.67 19.84
C LYS A 233 -0.55 -9.44 19.06
N LYS A 234 0.76 -9.25 18.89
CA LYS A 234 1.29 -8.09 18.16
C LYS A 234 0.97 -8.22 16.68
N ARG A 235 1.22 -9.40 16.10
CA ARG A 235 0.87 -9.68 14.70
C ARG A 235 -0.63 -9.63 14.47
N ALA A 236 -1.44 -10.15 15.40
CA ALA A 236 -2.90 -10.08 15.32
C ALA A 236 -3.41 -8.62 15.28
N ARG A 237 -2.77 -7.70 16.02
CA ARG A 237 -3.05 -6.26 15.93
C ARG A 237 -2.60 -5.67 14.59
N THR A 238 -1.42 -6.05 14.11
CA THR A 238 -0.89 -5.59 12.82
C THR A 238 -1.83 -5.91 11.65
N LEU A 239 -2.55 -7.03 11.67
CA LEU A 239 -3.55 -7.36 10.63
C LEU A 239 -4.65 -6.29 10.53
N ILE A 240 -5.07 -5.70 11.65
CA ILE A 240 -6.06 -4.61 11.66
C ILE A 240 -5.49 -3.36 10.97
N ASP A 241 -4.27 -2.99 11.33
CA ASP A 241 -3.58 -1.83 10.76
C ASP A 241 -3.37 -1.98 9.24
N TYR A 242 -3.02 -3.20 8.81
CA TYR A 242 -2.85 -3.49 7.39
C TYR A 242 -4.22 -3.53 6.67
N ALA A 243 -5.28 -4.02 7.31
CA ALA A 243 -6.60 -4.14 6.70
C ALA A 243 -7.19 -2.76 6.38
N ASP A 244 -7.07 -1.81 7.32
CA ASP A 244 -7.40 -0.41 7.11
C ASP A 244 -6.59 0.19 5.96
N LEU A 245 -5.27 -0.02 5.97
CA LEU A 245 -4.37 0.43 4.92
C LEU A 245 -4.78 -0.10 3.53
N ASN A 246 -4.97 -1.41 3.39
CA ASN A 246 -5.34 -2.03 2.11
C ASN A 246 -6.67 -1.50 1.59
N ILE A 247 -7.69 -1.40 2.45
CA ILE A 247 -9.00 -0.86 2.07
C ILE A 247 -8.86 0.58 1.56
N ARG A 248 -8.05 1.43 2.20
CA ARG A 248 -7.83 2.81 1.76
C ARG A 248 -7.17 2.88 0.39
N TYR A 249 -6.10 2.10 0.16
CA TYR A 249 -5.41 2.09 -1.13
C TYR A 249 -6.25 1.48 -2.25
N LEU A 250 -7.02 0.43 -1.97
CA LEU A 250 -7.96 -0.13 -2.94
C LEU A 250 -9.02 0.90 -3.32
N LYS A 251 -9.64 1.58 -2.35
CA LYS A 251 -10.61 2.66 -2.61
C LYS A 251 -10.00 3.84 -3.37
N ALA A 252 -8.73 4.15 -3.15
CA ALA A 252 -8.04 5.22 -3.86
C ALA A 252 -7.91 4.96 -5.35
N THR A 253 -8.15 3.75 -5.85
CA THR A 253 -8.16 3.46 -7.30
C THR A 253 -9.44 3.88 -8.01
N GLY A 254 -10.51 4.19 -7.28
CA GLY A 254 -11.85 4.38 -7.88
C GLY A 254 -12.50 3.10 -8.42
N LEU A 255 -11.87 1.92 -8.31
CA LEU A 255 -12.51 0.63 -8.63
C LEU A 255 -13.39 0.10 -7.50
N PHE A 256 -13.13 0.52 -6.26
CA PHE A 256 -13.84 0.02 -5.08
C PHE A 256 -14.58 1.13 -4.35
N GLN A 257 -15.79 0.82 -3.92
CA GLN A 257 -16.58 1.67 -3.03
C GLN A 257 -16.79 1.04 -1.66
N SER A 258 -17.22 1.85 -0.70
CA SER A 258 -17.64 1.35 0.61
C SER A 258 -18.95 0.57 0.51
N SER A 259 -19.03 -0.57 1.19
CA SER A 259 -20.27 -1.29 1.47
C SER A 259 -20.31 -1.66 2.96
N GLY A 260 -21.08 -0.89 3.74
CA GLY A 260 -21.05 -0.96 5.20
C GLY A 260 -19.63 -0.79 5.75
N ARG A 261 -19.18 -1.76 6.56
CA ARG A 261 -17.79 -1.84 7.08
C ARG A 261 -16.86 -2.62 6.16
N GLY A 262 -17.05 -2.52 4.85
CA GLY A 262 -16.30 -3.29 3.85
C GLY A 262 -16.15 -2.55 2.53
N ILE A 263 -15.68 -3.27 1.52
CA ILE A 263 -15.51 -2.79 0.15
C ILE A 263 -16.14 -3.73 -0.87
N THR A 264 -16.61 -3.17 -1.98
CA THR A 264 -17.09 -3.91 -3.16
C THR A 264 -16.66 -3.18 -4.43
N ILE A 265 -16.73 -3.86 -5.58
CA ILE A 265 -16.47 -3.25 -6.89
C ILE A 265 -17.55 -2.20 -7.17
N PHE A 266 -17.14 -1.02 -7.63
CA PHE A 266 -18.06 0.01 -8.14
C PHE A 266 -18.95 -0.59 -9.25
N PRO A 267 -20.29 -0.54 -9.15
CA PRO A 267 -21.19 -1.16 -10.12
C PRO A 267 -20.93 -0.71 -11.56
N GLU A 268 -20.66 0.58 -11.76
CA GLU A 268 -20.34 1.19 -13.06
C GLU A 268 -19.05 0.64 -13.71
N LYS A 269 -18.19 -0.02 -12.93
CA LYS A 269 -16.94 -0.63 -13.41
C LYS A 269 -17.07 -2.14 -13.68
N ARG A 270 -18.25 -2.74 -13.45
CA ARG A 270 -18.48 -4.19 -13.65
C ARG A 270 -18.68 -4.60 -15.12
N GLY A 271 -18.81 -3.64 -16.04
CA GLY A 271 -19.15 -3.88 -17.44
C GLY A 271 -18.13 -3.38 -18.46
N VAL A 272 -16.91 -3.00 -18.06
CA VAL A 272 -15.84 -2.67 -19.00
C VAL A 272 -15.01 -3.94 -19.20
N GLY A 273 -15.56 -4.87 -19.98
CA GLY A 273 -14.85 -6.00 -20.56
C GLY A 273 -14.24 -5.62 -21.90
#